data_AF-A0A915CPM5-F1
#
_entry.id   AF-A0A915CPM5-F1
#
_cell.length_a   1.000
_cell.length_b   1.000
_cell.length_c   1.000
_cell.angle_alpha   90.00
_cell.angle_beta   90.00
_cell.angle_gamma   90.00
#
_symmetry.space_group_name_H-M   'P 1'
#
loop_
_entity.id
_entity.type
_entity.pdbx_description
1 polymer ?
#
loop_
_entity_poly.entity_id
_entity_poly.type
_entity_poly.pdbx_seq_one_letter_code
_entity_poly.pdbx_strand_id
1 'polypeptide(L)'
;MVFSTRISIQWPPALAQELTKTYVMTSPKDQHFVDLRPYLSNTLPVAKTSFPFEWAMIGTEEELENDKIMFHHEVDSQAILGDQCSEQPASDLGHFEQLSNGDRKETGEMMNPDTVRSSPILKFGEVLTPI
;
A
#
# COMPACT_ATOMS: atom_id res chain seq x y z
N MET A 1 -1.36 18.58 -3.61
CA MET A 1 -1.49 17.54 -2.58
C MET A 1 -2.64 16.70 -3.05
N VAL A 2 -2.42 15.39 -3.16
CA VAL A 2 -3.48 14.46 -3.49
C VAL A 2 -3.79 13.71 -2.21
N PHE A 3 -5.07 13.66 -1.88
CA PHE A 3 -5.57 12.85 -0.79
C PHE A 3 -6.54 11.84 -1.38
N SER A 4 -6.31 10.57 -1.12
CA SER A 4 -7.10 9.48 -1.69
C SER A 4 -7.47 8.46 -0.62
N THR A 5 -8.59 7.79 -0.83
CA THR A 5 -8.97 6.59 -0.07
C THR A 5 -8.94 5.39 -0.99
N ARG A 6 -8.49 4.24 -0.50
CA ARG A 6 -8.57 2.99 -1.25
C ARG A 6 -10.00 2.45 -1.26
N ILE A 7 -10.48 2.07 -2.44
CA ILE A 7 -11.77 1.41 -2.66
C ILE A 7 -11.62 -0.09 -2.47
N SER A 8 -10.54 -0.68 -3.01
CA SER A 8 -10.24 -2.10 -2.88
C SER A 8 -8.79 -2.41 -3.18
N ILE A 9 -8.32 -3.52 -2.63
CA ILE A 9 -7.08 -4.19 -3.01
C ILE A 9 -7.40 -5.64 -3.39
N GLN A 10 -6.69 -6.13 -4.41
CA GLN A 10 -6.81 -7.49 -4.90
C GLN A 10 -5.45 -8.15 -5.00
N TRP A 11 -5.35 -9.35 -4.43
CA TRP A 11 -4.21 -10.24 -4.57
C TRP A 11 -4.65 -11.49 -5.33
N PRO A 12 -4.48 -11.56 -6.67
CA PRO A 12 -4.92 -12.71 -7.45
C PRO A 12 -4.33 -14.03 -6.93
N PRO A 13 -5.12 -15.12 -6.89
CA PRO A 13 -6.46 -15.27 -7.46
C PRO A 13 -7.62 -14.85 -6.55
N ALA A 14 -7.37 -14.24 -5.38
CA ALA A 14 -8.44 -13.79 -4.50
C ALA A 14 -9.28 -12.67 -5.15
N LEU A 15 -10.52 -12.53 -4.69
CA LEU A 15 -11.40 -11.43 -5.11
C LEU A 15 -10.93 -10.12 -4.48
N ALA A 16 -11.20 -9.00 -5.15
CA ALA A 16 -10.95 -7.67 -4.61
C ALA A 16 -11.78 -7.46 -3.33
N GLN A 17 -11.12 -6.95 -2.29
CA GLN A 17 -11.77 -6.65 -1.00
C GLN A 17 -11.14 -5.41 -0.38
N GLU A 18 -11.82 -4.82 0.60
CA GLU A 18 -11.29 -3.72 1.39
C GLU A 18 -11.61 -3.96 2.87
N LEU A 19 -10.57 -4.30 3.63
CA LEU A 19 -10.67 -4.57 5.06
C LEU A 19 -10.32 -3.34 5.90
N THR A 20 -9.87 -2.27 5.27
CA THR A 20 -9.28 -1.12 5.93
C THR A 20 -10.00 0.16 5.54
N LYS A 21 -9.80 1.21 6.33
CA LYS A 21 -10.10 2.58 5.93
C LYS A 21 -8.80 3.24 5.49
N THR A 22 -8.27 2.81 4.34
CA THR A 22 -6.97 3.27 3.85
C THR A 22 -7.00 4.72 3.38
N TYR A 23 -5.97 5.47 3.79
CA TYR A 23 -5.74 6.86 3.44
C TYR A 23 -4.34 7.01 2.85
N VAL A 24 -4.26 7.52 1.63
CA VAL A 24 -2.99 7.81 0.94
C VAL A 24 -2.91 9.31 0.67
N MET A 25 -1.86 9.94 1.19
CA MET A 25 -1.59 11.37 1.03
C MET A 25 -0.26 11.53 0.32
N THR A 26 -0.25 12.28 -0.80
CA THR A 26 0.99 12.60 -1.51
C THR A 26 1.21 14.10 -1.60
N SER A 27 2.44 14.51 -1.30
CA SER A 27 2.88 15.90 -1.40
C SER A 27 3.44 16.16 -2.81
N PRO A 28 2.93 17.16 -3.54
CA PRO A 28 3.28 17.35 -4.96
C PRO A 28 4.66 17.98 -5.15
N LYS A 29 5.23 18.57 -4.10
CA LYS A 29 6.49 19.33 -4.19
C LYS A 29 7.69 18.47 -3.85
N ASP A 30 7.57 17.69 -2.78
CA ASP A 30 8.67 16.95 -2.18
C ASP A 30 8.50 15.44 -2.40
N GLN A 31 7.47 15.01 -3.14
CA GLN A 31 7.15 13.62 -3.49
C GLN A 31 7.02 12.70 -2.26
N HIS A 32 6.82 13.26 -1.07
CA HIS A 32 6.53 12.46 0.11
C HIS A 32 5.15 11.86 0.05
N PHE A 33 5.04 10.60 0.46
CA PHE A 33 3.76 9.92 0.64
C PHE A 33 3.59 9.43 2.08
N VAL A 34 2.33 9.35 2.49
CA VAL A 34 1.90 8.71 3.73
C VAL A 34 0.74 7.78 3.37
N ASP A 35 0.90 6.49 3.63
CA ASP A 35 -0.13 5.47 3.46
C ASP A 35 -0.43 4.83 4.82
N LEU A 36 -1.66 5.03 5.28
CA LEU A 36 -2.16 4.50 6.54
C LEU A 36 -3.35 3.60 6.27
N ARG A 37 -3.28 2.35 6.74
CA ARG A 37 -4.30 1.33 6.52
C ARG A 37 -4.92 0.83 7.83
N PRO A 38 -5.66 1.67 8.58
CA PRO A 38 -6.36 1.24 9.79
C PRO A 38 -7.44 0.21 9.44
N TYR A 39 -7.57 -0.86 10.23
CA TYR A 39 -8.65 -1.83 10.03
C TYR A 39 -10.01 -1.18 10.28
N LEU A 40 -11.03 -1.62 9.53
CA LEU A 40 -12.41 -1.36 9.88
C LEU A 40 -12.75 -2.07 11.20
N SER A 41 -13.64 -1.50 12.01
CA SER A 41 -13.95 -2.05 13.35
C SER A 41 -14.45 -3.49 13.32
N ASN A 42 -15.09 -3.91 12.22
CA ASN A 42 -15.60 -5.27 12.02
C ASN A 42 -14.58 -6.23 11.37
N THR A 43 -13.42 -5.75 10.95
CA THR A 43 -12.36 -6.55 10.30
C THR A 43 -11.09 -6.62 11.14
N LEU A 44 -11.00 -5.84 12.24
CA LEU A 44 -9.84 -5.82 13.14
C LEU A 44 -9.54 -7.22 13.71
N PRO A 45 -8.35 -7.79 13.42
CA PRO A 45 -7.96 -9.05 14.02
C PRO A 45 -7.71 -8.90 15.52
N VAL A 46 -8.17 -9.87 16.32
CA VAL A 46 -7.98 -9.89 17.80
C VAL A 46 -6.50 -9.73 18.19
N ALA A 47 -5.59 -10.31 17.39
CA ALA A 47 -4.14 -10.26 17.62
C ALA A 47 -3.51 -8.87 17.35
N LYS A 48 -4.21 -7.95 16.66
CA LYS A 48 -3.69 -6.64 16.25
C LYS A 48 -4.32 -5.47 17.03
N THR A 49 -4.81 -5.72 18.24
CA THR A 49 -5.47 -4.67 19.06
C THR A 49 -4.52 -3.57 19.55
N SER A 50 -3.23 -3.87 19.75
CA SER A 50 -2.20 -2.87 20.13
C SER A 50 -1.73 -2.00 18.96
N PHE A 51 -1.87 -2.50 17.73
CA PHE A 51 -1.55 -1.77 16.49
C PHE A 51 -2.63 -2.08 15.45
N PRO A 52 -3.76 -1.34 15.46
CA PRO A 52 -4.96 -1.66 14.69
C PRO A 52 -4.84 -1.23 13.21
N PHE A 53 -3.67 -1.43 12.61
CA PHE A 53 -3.38 -1.15 11.22
C PHE A 53 -2.97 -2.44 10.52
N GLU A 54 -3.44 -2.58 9.27
CA GLU A 54 -2.91 -3.58 8.35
C GLU A 54 -1.46 -3.26 8.04
N TRP A 55 -1.20 -2.01 7.67
CA TRP A 55 0.11 -1.44 7.37
C TRP A 55 0.08 0.08 7.58
N ALA A 56 1.18 0.64 8.05
CA ALA A 56 1.46 2.07 7.98
C ALA A 56 2.85 2.29 7.39
N MET A 57 2.95 3.15 6.39
CA MET A 57 4.19 3.46 5.69
C MET A 57 4.29 4.94 5.29
N ILE A 58 5.51 5.43 5.26
CA ILE A 58 5.87 6.80 4.87
C ILE A 58 7.13 6.72 4.04
N GLY A 59 7.25 7.57 3.03
CA GLY A 59 8.44 7.61 2.21
C GLY A 59 8.40 8.66 1.12
N THR A 60 9.16 8.42 0.08
CA THR A 60 9.21 9.24 -1.13
C THR A 60 8.86 8.44 -2.38
N GLU A 61 8.21 9.10 -3.32
CA GLU A 61 7.93 8.60 -4.66
C GLU A 61 9.06 9.03 -5.61
N GLU A 62 9.47 8.12 -6.48
CA GLU A 62 10.32 8.41 -7.63
C GLU A 62 9.54 8.06 -8.91
N GLU A 63 9.14 9.09 -9.67
CA GLU A 63 8.50 8.90 -10.96
C GLU A 63 9.51 8.36 -11.99
N LEU A 64 9.18 7.22 -12.58
CA LEU A 64 9.93 6.56 -13.63
C LEU A 64 9.18 6.64 -14.97
N GLU A 65 9.83 6.23 -16.06
CA GLU A 65 9.19 6.18 -17.38
C GLU A 65 8.00 5.20 -17.43
N ASN A 66 7.00 5.52 -18.26
CA ASN A 66 5.80 4.71 -18.53
C ASN A 66 4.82 4.58 -17.34
N ASP A 67 4.51 5.69 -16.66
CA ASP A 67 3.54 5.76 -15.56
C ASP A 67 3.87 4.78 -14.42
N LYS A 68 5.17 4.62 -14.18
CA LYS A 68 5.71 3.81 -13.09
C LYS A 68 6.18 4.71 -11.97
N ILE A 69 5.91 4.32 -10.74
CA ILE A 69 6.41 5.00 -9.56
C ILE A 69 7.11 3.96 -8.70
N MET A 70 8.35 4.28 -8.33
CA MET A 70 9.10 3.52 -7.33
C MET A 70 8.88 4.16 -5.96
N PHE A 71 8.49 3.34 -4.99
CA PHE A 71 8.26 3.79 -3.62
C PHE A 71 9.47 3.47 -2.75
N HIS A 72 10.07 4.52 -2.19
CA HIS A 72 11.17 4.42 -1.25
C HIS A 72 10.63 4.58 0.17
N HIS A 73 10.53 3.47 0.91
CA HIS A 73 9.96 3.48 2.26
C HIS A 73 11.01 3.97 3.28
N GLU A 74 10.71 5.08 3.96
CA GLU A 74 11.52 5.60 5.07
C GLU A 74 11.06 5.00 6.41
N VAL A 75 9.74 4.83 6.57
CA VAL A 75 9.12 4.18 7.72
C VAL A 75 8.21 3.10 7.18
N ASP A 76 8.40 1.88 7.68
CA ASP A 76 7.56 0.74 7.38
C ASP A 76 7.20 0.02 8.69
N SER A 77 5.91 0.03 9.06
CA SER A 77 5.43 -0.63 10.28
C SER A 77 5.70 -2.13 10.29
N GLN A 78 5.74 -2.80 9.14
CA GLN A 78 6.09 -4.21 9.07
C GLN A 78 7.56 -4.39 9.44
N ALA A 79 8.46 -3.64 8.83
CA ALA A 79 9.89 -3.70 9.14
C ALA A 79 10.17 -3.42 10.63
N ILE A 80 9.43 -2.49 11.23
CA ILE A 80 9.61 -2.09 12.64
C ILE A 80 9.02 -3.12 13.62
N LEU A 81 7.81 -3.63 13.36
CA LEU A 81 7.07 -4.46 14.33
C LEU A 81 7.35 -5.95 14.23
N GLY A 82 7.92 -6.43 13.12
CA GLY A 82 8.27 -7.85 13.04
C GLY A 82 9.71 -8.13 13.44
N ASP A 83 9.89 -9.22 14.19
CA ASP A 83 11.20 -9.76 14.51
C ASP A 83 12.00 -10.03 13.22
N GLN A 84 13.24 -9.53 13.20
CA GLN A 84 14.23 -9.61 12.12
C GLN A 84 14.08 -8.57 11.00
N CYS A 85 15.04 -7.64 10.98
CA CYS A 85 15.44 -6.85 9.82
C CYS A 85 15.71 -7.80 8.64
N SER A 86 14.78 -7.90 7.69
CA SER A 86 15.13 -8.36 6.36
C SER A 86 15.67 -7.17 5.60
N GLU A 87 16.87 -7.33 5.04
CA GLU A 87 17.49 -6.42 4.07
C GLU A 87 16.44 -5.92 3.08
N GLN A 88 16.36 -4.60 2.93
CA GLN A 88 15.61 -3.78 1.96
C GLN A 88 14.37 -4.45 1.35
N PRO A 89 13.14 -3.94 1.60
CA PRO A 89 11.97 -4.49 0.93
C PRO A 89 12.20 -4.51 -0.58
N ALA A 90 11.88 -5.66 -1.20
CA ALA A 90 11.97 -5.84 -2.64
C ALA A 90 11.22 -4.67 -3.31
N SER A 91 11.89 -4.03 -4.29
CA SER A 91 11.41 -2.87 -5.07
C SER A 91 9.87 -2.77 -5.14
N ASP A 92 9.29 -1.82 -4.41
CA ASP A 92 7.86 -1.52 -4.47
C ASP A 92 7.61 -0.62 -5.69
N LEU A 93 7.16 -1.26 -6.79
CA LEU A 93 6.96 -0.63 -8.09
C LEU A 93 5.47 -0.67 -8.45
N GLY A 94 4.84 0.50 -8.45
CA GLY A 94 3.45 0.69 -8.87
C GLY A 94 3.38 1.21 -10.30
N HIS A 95 2.46 0.66 -11.10
CA HIS A 95 2.02 1.20 -12.38
C HIS A 95 0.62 1.78 -12.23
N PHE A 96 0.43 3.00 -12.73
CA PHE A 96 -0.78 3.76 -12.48
C PHE A 96 -1.57 4.08 -13.75
N GLU A 97 -2.86 3.84 -13.69
CA GLU A 97 -3.82 4.13 -14.74
C GLU A 97 -4.95 5.01 -14.19
N GLN A 98 -5.23 6.14 -14.86
CA GLN A 98 -6.40 6.96 -14.55
C GLN A 98 -7.65 6.33 -15.20
N LEU A 99 -8.64 5.98 -14.38
CA LEU A 99 -9.91 5.44 -14.84
C LEU A 99 -10.85 6.56 -15.32
N SER A 100 -11.79 6.22 -16.18
CA SER A 100 -12.73 7.18 -16.80
C SER A 100 -13.66 7.88 -15.79
N ASN A 101 -13.83 7.32 -14.61
CA ASN A 101 -14.62 7.87 -13.52
C ASN A 101 -13.81 8.79 -12.57
N GLY A 102 -12.53 9.02 -12.85
CA GLY A 102 -11.65 9.85 -12.02
C GLY A 102 -10.90 9.10 -10.92
N ASP A 103 -11.17 7.79 -10.76
CA ASP A 103 -10.37 6.94 -9.88
C ASP A 103 -9.01 6.65 -10.50
N ARG A 104 -8.08 6.17 -9.67
CA ARG A 104 -6.74 5.75 -10.06
C ARG A 104 -6.59 4.27 -9.73
N LYS A 105 -6.24 3.47 -10.73
CA LYS A 105 -5.88 2.07 -10.54
C LYS A 105 -4.37 1.96 -10.44
N GLU A 106 -3.91 1.31 -9.40
CA GLU A 106 -2.53 0.90 -9.24
C GLU A 106 -2.43 -0.61 -9.48
N THR A 107 -1.40 -1.03 -10.20
CA THR A 107 -1.02 -2.43 -10.30
C THR A 107 0.47 -2.53 -10.11
N GLY A 108 0.93 -3.53 -9.38
CA GLY A 108 2.35 -3.68 -9.10
C GLY A 108 2.67 -5.06 -8.63
N GLU A 109 3.89 -5.20 -8.16
CA GLU A 109 4.44 -6.43 -7.60
C GLU A 109 5.03 -6.09 -6.24
N MET A 110 4.45 -6.61 -5.15
CA MET A 110 4.94 -6.37 -3.79
C MET A 110 4.80 -7.63 -2.92
N MET A 111 5.44 -7.63 -1.74
CA MET A 111 5.25 -8.68 -0.75
C MET A 111 3.81 -8.60 -0.19
N ASN A 112 3.11 -9.73 -0.15
CA ASN A 112 1.79 -9.76 0.48
C ASN A 112 1.95 -9.79 2.02
N PRO A 113 1.39 -8.80 2.76
CA PRO A 113 1.51 -8.73 4.21
C PRO A 113 0.87 -9.91 4.96
N ASP A 114 -0.11 -10.58 4.34
CA ASP A 114 -0.84 -11.70 4.94
C ASP A 114 -0.11 -13.04 4.76
N THR A 115 0.93 -13.10 3.92
CA THR A 115 1.72 -14.31 3.72
C THR A 115 3.03 -14.24 4.50
N VAL A 116 3.57 -15.40 4.90
CA VAL A 116 4.85 -15.48 5.63
C VAL A 116 5.92 -14.73 4.84
N ARG A 117 6.75 -13.90 5.50
CA ARG A 117 7.78 -12.99 4.94
C ARG A 117 8.77 -13.59 3.92
N SER A 118 8.75 -14.91 3.69
CA SER A 118 9.49 -15.62 2.65
C SER A 118 8.65 -15.94 1.40
N SER A 119 7.47 -15.34 1.29
CA SER A 119 6.54 -15.56 0.18
C SER A 119 6.98 -14.78 -1.06
N PRO A 120 6.66 -15.30 -2.26
CA PRO A 120 7.04 -14.62 -3.49
C PRO A 120 6.41 -13.23 -3.58
N ILE A 121 7.09 -12.31 -4.27
CA ILE A 121 6.49 -11.04 -4.71
C ILE A 121 5.22 -11.39 -5.48
N LEU A 122 4.09 -10.84 -5.04
CA LEU A 122 2.78 -11.08 -5.65
C LEU A 122 2.33 -9.86 -6.42
N LYS A 123 1.64 -10.12 -7.53
CA LYS A 123 0.91 -9.08 -8.24
C LYS A 123 -0.24 -8.60 -7.36
N PHE A 124 -0.44 -7.29 -7.33
CA PHE A 124 -1.62 -6.69 -6.74
C PHE A 124 -2.29 -5.74 -7.72
N GLY A 125 -3.55 -5.45 -7.46
CA GLY A 125 -4.25 -4.33 -8.05
C GLY A 125 -5.04 -3.61 -6.97
N GLU A 126 -4.91 -2.30 -6.89
CA GLU A 126 -5.75 -1.47 -6.04
C GLU A 126 -6.39 -0.32 -6.80
N VAL A 127 -7.52 0.15 -6.27
CA VAL A 127 -8.25 1.28 -6.83
C VAL A 127 -8.37 2.34 -5.75
N LEU A 128 -7.94 3.55 -6.07
CA LEU A 128 -7.90 4.72 -5.20
C LEU A 128 -8.85 5.78 -5.75
N THR A 129 -9.60 6.43 -4.87
CA THR A 129 -10.45 7.56 -5.24
C THR A 129 -9.98 8.83 -4.52
N PRO A 130 -9.74 9.94 -5.26
CA PRO A 130 -9.41 11.22 -4.65
C PRO A 130 -10.55 11.77 -3.77
N ILE A 131 -10.21 12.42 -2.67
CA ILE A 131 -11.15 13.03 -1.70
C ILE A 131 -10.84 14.49 -1.39
#